data_AF-A0A806JFM4-F1
#
_entry.id   AF-A0A806JFM4-F1
#
_cell.length_a   1.000
_cell.length_b   1.000
_cell.length_c   1.000
_cell.angle_alpha   90.00
_cell.angle_beta   90.00
_cell.angle_gamma   90.00
#
_symmetry.space_group_name_H-M   'P 1'
#
loop_
_entity.id
_entity.type
_entity.pdbx_description
1 polymer ?
#
loop_
_entity_poly.entity_id
_entity_poly.type
_entity_poly.pdbx_seq_one_letter_code
_entity_poly.pdbx_strand_id
1 'polypeptide(L)' 'MKFYCPNCQSILKDWRRFSEKSEINKEKPFKCTGLKCGKRWSEKELEAFNDKAESEKA' A
#
# COMPACT_ATOMS: atom_id res chain seq x y z
N MET A 1 -10.41 -5.34 -1.09
CA MET A 1 -9.11 -5.14 -1.76
C MET A 1 -8.00 -5.29 -0.74
N LYS A 2 -6.99 -6.12 -1.01
CA LYS A 2 -5.73 -6.14 -0.24
C LYS A 2 -4.63 -5.66 -1.18
N PHE A 3 -3.83 -4.68 -0.75
CA PHE A 3 -2.69 -4.20 -1.53
C PHE A 3 -1.40 -4.85 -1.03
N TYR A 4 -0.53 -5.22 -1.97
CA TYR A 4 0.77 -5.79 -1.68
C TYR A 4 1.90 -4.79 -1.93
N CYS A 5 2.93 -4.86 -1.10
CA CYS A 5 4.11 -4.03 -1.19
C CYS A 5 4.92 -4.38 -2.45
N PRO A 6 5.22 -3.41 -3.34
CA PRO A 6 6.05 -3.67 -4.52
C PRO A 6 7.48 -4.15 -4.20
N ASN A 7 7.98 -3.84 -3.01
CA ASN A 7 9.37 -4.13 -2.63
C ASN A 7 9.57 -5.46 -1.91
N CYS A 8 8.58 -5.91 -1.14
CA CYS A 8 8.71 -7.11 -0.29
C CYS A 8 7.47 -8.00 -0.29
N GLN A 9 6.49 -7.70 -1.13
CA GLN A 9 5.22 -8.44 -1.31
C GLN A 9 4.39 -8.63 -0.03
N SER A 10 4.77 -7.98 1.06
CA SER A 10 4.01 -7.98 2.31
C SER A 10 2.73 -7.16 2.17
N ILE A 11 1.73 -7.47 3.00
CA ILE A 11 0.45 -6.75 3.00
C ILE A 11 0.67 -5.31 3.47
N LEU A 12 0.01 -4.37 2.79
CA LEU A 12 -0.02 -2.97 3.19
C LEU A 12 -1.19 -2.71 4.14
N LYS A 13 -0.91 -1.98 5.22
CA LYS A 13 -1.91 -1.49 6.16
C LYS A 13 -2.45 -0.16 5.66
N ASP A 14 -3.78 -0.04 5.55
CA ASP A 14 -4.47 1.21 5.20
C ASP A 14 -4.61 2.10 6.45
N TRP A 15 -3.97 3.26 6.43
CA TRP A 15 -3.98 4.24 7.52
C TRP A 15 -5.09 5.29 7.43
N ARG A 16 -5.91 5.33 6.35
CA ARG A 16 -7.02 6.31 6.21
C ARG A 16 -8.05 6.19 7.31
N ARG A 17 -8.21 4.98 7.87
CA ARG A 17 -9.21 4.66 8.88
C ARG A 17 -8.76 4.97 10.31
N PHE A 18 -7.51 5.39 10.52
CA PHE A 18 -6.99 5.69 11.86
C PHE A 18 -7.27 7.15 12.23
N SER A 19 -7.66 7.37 13.50
CA SER A 19 -8.17 8.65 14.03
C SER A 19 -7.17 9.81 13.91
N GLU A 20 -5.87 9.53 13.95
CA GLU A 20 -4.82 10.51 13.71
C GLU A 20 -4.66 10.74 12.20
N LYS A 21 -5.46 11.67 11.67
CA LYS A 21 -5.41 12.14 10.29
C LYS A 21 -4.17 13.00 10.04
N SER A 22 -2.98 12.42 10.16
CA SER A 22 -1.75 13.06 9.68
C SER A 22 -1.88 13.34 8.17
N GLU A 23 -1.33 14.46 7.69
CA GLU A 23 -1.40 14.81 6.26
C GLU A 23 -0.80 13.71 5.36
N ILE A 24 0.23 13.03 5.87
CA ILE A 24 0.87 11.87 5.23
C ILE A 24 -0.13 10.73 4.98
N ASN A 25 -1.10 10.51 5.88
CA ASN A 25 -2.13 9.47 5.69
C ASN A 25 -3.14 9.85 4.60
N LYS A 26 -3.26 11.13 4.21
CA LYS A 26 -4.12 11.55 3.10
C LYS A 26 -3.45 11.31 1.75
N GLU A 27 -2.14 11.54 1.66
CA GLU A 27 -1.38 11.38 0.41
C GLU A 27 -0.92 9.94 0.19
N LYS A 28 -0.36 9.30 1.22
CA LYS A 28 0.20 7.95 1.16
C LYS A 28 -0.33 7.07 2.30
N PRO A 29 -1.60 6.67 2.21
CA PRO A 29 -2.27 5.93 3.28
C PRO A 29 -1.75 4.50 3.48
N PHE A 30 -1.14 3.88 2.48
CA PHE A 30 -0.81 2.47 2.53
C PHE A 30 0.62 2.28 3.02
N LYS A 31 0.79 1.77 4.25
CA LYS A 31 2.13 1.52 4.84
C LYS A 31 2.47 0.04 4.80
N CYS A 32 3.70 -0.29 4.40
CA CYS A 32 4.16 -1.68 4.45
C CYS A 32 4.33 -2.16 5.88
N THR A 33 3.78 -3.34 6.15
CA THR A 33 3.92 -4.07 7.43
C THR A 33 5.13 -5.00 7.46
N GLY A 34 5.78 -5.22 6.32
CA GLY A 34 6.99 -6.04 6.20
C GLY A 34 8.13 -5.48 7.05
N LEU A 35 8.79 -6.36 7.81
CA LEU A 35 9.94 -6.02 8.64
C LEU A 35 11.01 -5.34 7.76
N LYS A 36 11.51 -4.17 8.19
CA LYS A 36 12.51 -3.32 7.50
C LYS A 36 12.03 -2.53 6.26
N CYS A 37 10.78 -2.68 5.79
CA CYS A 37 10.33 -1.88 4.64
C CYS A 37 9.88 -0.48 5.05
N GLY A 38 8.87 -0.37 5.92
CA GLY A 38 8.38 0.92 6.48
C GLY A 38 7.84 1.96 5.49
N LYS A 39 8.01 1.73 4.18
CA LYS A 39 7.60 2.62 3.08
C LYS A 39 6.08 2.77 3.02
N ARG A 40 5.66 3.86 2.39
CA ARG A 40 4.25 4.21 2.17
C ARG A 40 3.97 4.50 0.70
N TRP A 41 2.75 4.23 0.26
CA TRP A 41 2.28 4.44 -1.10
C TRP A 41 0.91 5.13 -1.12
N SER A 42 0.67 5.85 -2.20
CA SER A 42 -0.64 6.32 -2.62
C SER A 42 -1.45 5.19 -3.28
N GLU A 43 -2.75 5.39 -3.43
CA GLU A 43 -3.63 4.44 -4.12
C GLU A 43 -3.20 4.24 -5.58
N LYS A 44 -2.94 5.34 -6.31
CA LYS A 44 -2.50 5.30 -7.71
C LYS A 44 -1.22 4.49 -7.94
N GLU A 45 -0.22 4.65 -7.05
CA GLU A 45 1.03 3.87 -7.12
C GLU A 45 0.78 2.37 -6.95
N LEU A 46 -0.23 1.99 -6.16
CA LEU A 46 -0.56 0.60 -5.90
C LEU A 46 -1.52 0.00 -6.90
N GLU A 47 -2.45 0.77 -7.45
CA GLU A 47 -3.32 0.33 -8.52
C GLU A 47 -2.47 -0.10 -9.71
N ALA A 48 -1.54 0.74 -10.18
CA ALA A 48 -0.66 0.38 -11.29
C ALA A 48 0.16 -0.91 -11.05
N PHE A 49 0.53 -1.19 -9.81
CA PHE A 49 1.30 -2.40 -9.46
C PHE A 49 0.42 -3.63 -9.26
N ASN A 50 -0.66 -3.50 -8.49
CA ASN A 50 -1.51 -4.63 -8.11
C ASN A 50 -2.44 -5.02 -9.27
N ASP A 51 -2.87 -4.09 -10.13
CA ASP A 51 -3.60 -4.37 -11.37
C ASP A 51 -2.75 -5.24 -12.31
N LYS A 52 -1.48 -4.84 -12.50
CA LYS A 52 -0.51 -5.63 -13.27
C LYS A 52 -0.30 -7.02 -12.65
N ALA A 53 -0.16 -7.10 -11.33
CA ALA A 53 0.03 -8.38 -10.63
C ALA A 53 -1.20 -9.30 -10.69
N GLU A 54 -2.42 -8.77 -10.77
CA GLU A 54 -3.63 -9.56 -11.00
C GLU A 54 -3.73 -10.02 -12.46
N SER A 55 -3.30 -9.20 -13.43
CA SER A 55 -3.27 -9.58 -14.84
C SER A 55 -2.24 -10.67 -15.17
N GLU A 56 -1.16 -10.82 -14.41
CA GLU A 56 -0.16 -11.89 -14.59
C GLU A 56 -0.58 -13.24 -13.96
N LYS A 57 -1.76 -13.31 -13.31
CA LYS A 57 -2.32 -14.55 -12.74
C LYS A 57 -3.52 -15.11 -13.52
N ALA A 58 -3.86 -14.52 -14.66
CA ALA A 58 -4.92 -14.98 -15.57
C ALA A 58 -4.41 -15.98 -16.62
#